data_AF-M8CXX7-F1
#
_entry.id   AF-M8CXX7-F1
#
_cell.length_a   1.000
_cell.length_b   1.000
_cell.length_c   1.000
_cell.angle_alpha   90.00
_cell.angle_beta   90.00
_cell.angle_gamma   90.00
#
_symmetry.space_group_name_H-M   'P 1'
#
loop_
_entity.id
_entity.type
_entity.pdbx_description
1 polymer ?
#
loop_
_entity_poly.entity_id
_entity_poly.type
_entity_poly.pdbx_seq_one_letter_code
_entity_poly.pdbx_strand_id
1 'polypeptide(L)'
;MRYVFAESWAPEYGTYGNAVLSRWPIKRWKALRVADQSDFSIIVFPGGSFLLLSRAVSRLTRVPSQKWNVLRATIEVPRAGEVNFHCTHLDHLDESWRMKQVDAMLRSVDGPHILAGGLNALDGTDYSADRWADIVKYYEEIGKPTPKVEVMKYLKGKQYVDAKDFAGECEAVVVVAKGQDVQGTCKYGTRVDYILASPSSPYKFVPGSYTVVSSKGTSDHHIVRVDVTIVPDTRDADEQAAGGRKQRVVKMSKKGSRKGIWAAK
;
A
#
# COMPACT_ATOMS: atom_id res chain seq x y z
N MET A 1 -13.31 -7.37 16.28
CA MET A 1 -12.30 -6.73 15.41
C MET A 1 -11.45 -7.84 14.79
N ARG A 2 -11.24 -7.86 13.47
CA ARG A 2 -10.36 -8.84 12.82
C ARG A 2 -9.00 -8.20 12.58
N TYR A 3 -7.95 -8.99 12.70
CA TYR A 3 -6.59 -8.53 12.41
C TYR A 3 -5.82 -9.63 11.69
N VAL A 4 -4.86 -9.21 10.89
CA VAL A 4 -3.83 -10.08 10.31
C VAL A 4 -2.48 -9.43 10.54
N PHE A 5 -1.47 -10.24 10.79
CA PHE A 5 -0.12 -9.82 11.11
C PHE A 5 0.86 -10.53 10.19
N ALA A 6 1.81 -9.78 9.64
CA ALA A 6 2.91 -10.27 8.83
C ALA A 6 4.21 -9.98 9.54
N GLU A 7 4.79 -11.01 10.16
CA GLU A 7 6.07 -10.91 10.82
C GLU A 7 7.18 -10.61 9.79
N SER A 8 8.10 -9.74 10.18
CA SER A 8 9.40 -9.57 9.57
C SER A 8 10.44 -10.21 10.48
N TRP A 9 11.40 -10.91 9.87
CA TRP A 9 12.32 -11.75 10.64
C TRP A 9 13.48 -10.92 11.18
N ALA A 10 13.50 -10.71 12.50
CA ALA A 10 14.61 -10.08 13.23
C ALA A 10 14.76 -10.69 14.65
N PRO A 11 15.19 -11.96 14.77
CA PRO A 11 15.21 -12.69 16.05
C PRO A 11 16.06 -12.04 17.15
N GLU A 12 17.01 -11.16 16.80
CA GLU A 12 17.89 -10.47 17.74
C GLU A 12 17.29 -9.18 18.35
N TYR A 13 16.13 -8.72 17.86
CA TYR A 13 15.49 -7.45 18.28
C TYR A 13 13.99 -7.60 18.59
N GLY A 14 13.47 -8.83 18.63
CA GLY A 14 12.05 -9.12 18.73
C GLY A 14 11.35 -9.22 17.36
N THR A 15 10.09 -9.65 17.35
CA THR A 15 9.28 -9.73 16.12
C THR A 15 8.79 -8.33 15.73
N TYR A 16 9.34 -7.78 14.65
CA TYR A 16 8.79 -6.60 13.97
C TYR A 16 7.83 -7.06 12.87
N GLY A 17 6.83 -6.28 12.45
CA GLY A 17 5.95 -6.72 11.38
C GLY A 17 4.87 -5.72 10.99
N ASN A 18 4.26 -5.95 9.84
CA ASN A 18 3.11 -5.18 9.38
C ASN A 18 1.82 -5.80 9.94
N ALA A 19 0.86 -4.96 10.29
CA ALA A 19 -0.45 -5.39 10.78
C ALA A 19 -1.57 -4.70 10.02
N VAL A 20 -2.63 -5.43 9.71
CA VAL A 20 -3.88 -4.86 9.22
C VAL A 20 -4.98 -5.17 10.22
N LEU A 21 -5.63 -4.14 10.73
CA LEU A 21 -6.77 -4.24 11.65
C LEU A 21 -8.02 -3.74 10.93
N SER A 22 -9.10 -4.50 11.03
CA SER A 22 -10.38 -4.16 10.39
C SER A 22 -11.56 -4.40 11.34
N ARG A 23 -12.52 -3.47 11.30
CA ARG A 23 -13.85 -3.68 11.90
C ARG A 23 -14.68 -4.70 11.10
N TRP A 24 -14.34 -4.92 9.83
CA TRP A 24 -15.06 -5.81 8.92
C TRP A 24 -14.27 -7.11 8.62
N PRO A 25 -14.93 -8.13 8.03
CA PRO A 25 -14.28 -9.38 7.68
C PRO A 25 -13.06 -9.21 6.75
N ILE A 26 -11.89 -9.65 7.20
CA ILE A 26 -10.74 -9.94 6.33
C ILE A 26 -11.00 -11.31 5.70
N LYS A 27 -11.17 -11.36 4.38
CA LYS A 27 -11.54 -12.57 3.62
C LYS A 27 -10.32 -13.38 3.21
N ARG A 28 -9.27 -12.67 2.78
CA ARG A 28 -8.02 -13.22 2.27
C ARG A 28 -6.88 -12.34 2.74
N TRP A 29 -5.72 -12.94 2.98
CA TRP A 29 -4.50 -12.20 3.25
C TRP A 29 -3.29 -12.99 2.79
N LYS A 30 -2.20 -12.28 2.49
CA LYS A 30 -0.92 -12.86 2.10
C LYS A 30 0.21 -11.91 2.51
N ALA A 31 1.18 -12.44 3.25
CA ALA A 31 2.44 -11.76 3.48
C ALA A 31 3.42 -12.14 2.38
N LEU A 32 4.04 -11.15 1.74
CA LEU A 32 5.04 -11.35 0.70
C LEU A 32 6.34 -10.65 1.12
N ARG A 33 7.46 -11.35 0.97
CA ARG A 33 8.79 -10.77 1.16
C ARG A 33 9.12 -9.90 -0.04
N VAL A 34 9.70 -8.73 0.21
CA VAL A 34 9.99 -7.73 -0.83
C VAL A 34 11.50 -7.53 -1.06
N ALA A 35 12.33 -8.39 -0.46
CA ALA A 35 13.76 -8.51 -0.73
C ALA A 35 14.14 -9.99 -0.91
N ASP A 36 14.94 -10.28 -1.94
CA ASP A 36 15.41 -11.63 -2.29
C ASP A 36 16.88 -11.82 -1.86
N GLN A 37 17.26 -13.06 -1.55
CA GLN A 37 18.62 -13.49 -1.22
C GLN A 37 19.55 -13.46 -2.45
N SER A 38 19.02 -13.32 -3.67
CA SER A 38 19.79 -13.38 -4.92
C SER A 38 20.63 -12.14 -5.24
N ASP A 39 20.51 -11.06 -4.46
CA ASP A 39 21.26 -9.81 -4.68
C ASP A 39 22.73 -9.86 -4.23
N PHE A 40 23.26 -11.03 -3.84
CA PHE A 40 24.69 -11.24 -3.64
C PHE A 40 25.33 -11.68 -4.96
N SER A 41 26.05 -10.78 -5.63
CA SER A 41 26.88 -11.15 -6.77
C SER A 41 28.14 -11.89 -6.30
N ILE A 42 28.31 -13.13 -6.75
CA ILE A 42 29.55 -13.89 -6.62
C ILE A 42 30.56 -13.30 -7.62
N ILE A 43 31.61 -12.64 -7.13
CA ILE A 43 32.76 -12.30 -7.97
C ILE A 43 33.68 -13.53 -8.01
N VAL A 44 33.76 -14.20 -9.16
CA VAL A 44 34.71 -15.30 -9.39
C VAL A 44 35.98 -14.72 -10.00
N PHE A 45 37.10 -14.81 -9.29
CA PHE A 45 38.41 -14.48 -9.83
C PHE A 45 38.99 -15.67 -10.62
N PRO A 46 39.80 -15.42 -11.68
CA PRO A 46 40.50 -16.49 -12.37
C PRO A 46 41.60 -17.02 -11.45
N GLY A 47 41.44 -18.26 -10.96
CA GLY A 47 42.48 -18.93 -10.15
C GLY A 47 42.01 -19.87 -9.04
N GLY A 48 40.72 -19.90 -8.71
CA GLY A 48 40.19 -20.85 -7.72
C GLY A 48 39.45 -20.20 -6.55
N SER A 49 38.20 -20.61 -6.43
CA SER A 49 37.15 -20.39 -5.43
C SER A 49 37.52 -19.73 -4.10
N PHE A 50 36.99 -18.53 -3.83
CA PHE A 50 36.32 -18.16 -2.56
C PHE A 50 35.38 -16.96 -2.77
N LEU A 51 34.23 -16.99 -2.08
CA LEU A 51 33.16 -15.99 -2.09
C LEU A 51 33.65 -14.70 -1.41
N LEU A 52 33.81 -13.61 -2.16
CA LEU A 52 33.97 -12.27 -1.59
C LEU A 52 32.72 -11.44 -1.90
N LEU A 53 31.91 -11.17 -0.87
CA LEU A 53 30.92 -10.09 -0.88
C LEU A 53 31.64 -8.81 -1.28
N SER A 54 31.15 -8.10 -2.31
CA SER A 54 31.79 -6.87 -2.79
C SER A 54 32.00 -5.88 -1.64
N ARG A 55 33.29 -5.58 -1.45
CA ARG A 55 33.98 -4.63 -0.55
C ARG A 55 33.21 -3.32 -0.33
N ALA A 56 33.17 -2.70 0.87
CA ALA A 56 34.25 -2.57 1.85
C ALA A 56 33.74 -2.47 3.30
N VAL A 57 34.55 -2.97 4.24
CA VAL A 57 34.40 -2.84 5.71
C VAL A 57 33.24 -3.65 6.33
N SER A 58 33.30 -4.95 6.10
CA SER A 58 32.71 -5.99 6.94
C SER A 58 33.49 -6.18 8.26
N ARG A 59 33.56 -5.12 9.08
CA ARG A 59 33.99 -5.22 10.49
C ARG A 59 33.07 -4.38 11.38
N LEU A 60 31.78 -4.68 11.37
CA LEU A 60 30.85 -4.62 12.51
C LEU A 60 29.49 -5.11 11.97
N THR A 61 29.27 -6.40 12.17
CA THR A 61 28.01 -7.17 12.16
C THR A 61 26.68 -6.49 11.77
N ARG A 62 25.91 -7.22 10.93
CA ARG A 62 24.43 -7.30 10.77
C ARG A 62 23.89 -6.80 9.42
N VAL A 63 23.77 -7.71 8.46
CA VAL A 63 22.84 -7.55 7.32
C VAL A 63 21.72 -8.58 7.45
N PRO A 64 20.53 -8.23 7.98
CA PRO A 64 19.39 -9.13 7.94
C PRO A 64 18.55 -8.75 6.71
N SER A 65 18.76 -9.46 5.60
CA SER A 65 17.99 -9.34 4.34
C SER A 65 16.56 -9.90 4.43
N GLN A 66 15.93 -9.91 5.61
CA GLN A 66 14.57 -10.46 5.83
C GLN A 66 13.61 -9.52 6.58
N LYS A 67 13.92 -8.22 6.64
CA LYS A 67 13.17 -7.26 7.45
C LYS A 67 11.91 -6.68 6.79
N TRP A 68 11.81 -6.73 5.47
CA TRP A 68 10.81 -5.93 4.76
C TRP A 68 9.82 -6.84 4.04
N ASN A 69 8.53 -6.63 4.30
CA ASN A 69 7.44 -7.39 3.70
C ASN A 69 6.31 -6.44 3.27
N VAL A 70 5.47 -6.91 2.35
CA VAL A 70 4.14 -6.34 2.13
C VAL A 70 3.09 -7.31 2.64
N LEU A 71 2.21 -6.82 3.50
CA LEU A 71 1.02 -7.53 3.94
C LEU A 71 -0.16 -7.10 3.08
N ARG A 72 -0.67 -8.03 2.27
CA ARG A 72 -1.88 -7.83 1.47
C ARG A 72 -3.07 -8.42 2.20
N ALA A 73 -4.15 -7.67 2.30
CA ALA A 73 -5.40 -8.10 2.89
C ALA A 73 -6.58 -7.66 2.03
N THR A 74 -7.55 -8.53 1.84
CA THR A 74 -8.84 -8.19 1.24
C THR A 74 -9.89 -8.10 2.33
N ILE A 75 -10.49 -6.92 2.47
CA ILE A 75 -11.51 -6.60 3.48
C ILE A 75 -12.87 -6.49 2.79
N GLU A 76 -13.86 -7.22 3.27
CA GLU A 76 -15.25 -7.14 2.80
C GLU A 76 -15.98 -6.02 3.54
N VAL A 77 -16.22 -4.89 2.87
CA VAL A 77 -16.90 -3.73 3.45
C VAL A 77 -18.40 -3.80 3.14
N PRO A 78 -19.28 -3.81 4.16
CA PRO A 78 -20.72 -3.89 3.96
C PRO A 78 -21.25 -2.82 2.99
N ARG A 79 -21.98 -3.25 1.96
CA ARG A 79 -22.57 -2.43 0.88
C ARG A 79 -21.58 -1.74 -0.07
N ALA A 80 -20.28 -1.76 0.22
CA ALA A 80 -19.26 -1.13 -0.60
C ALA A 80 -18.41 -2.14 -1.41
N GLY A 81 -18.35 -3.40 -0.98
CA GLY A 81 -17.64 -4.47 -1.68
C GLY A 81 -16.25 -4.77 -1.10
N GLU A 82 -15.40 -5.43 -1.88
CA GLU A 82 -14.05 -5.81 -1.46
C GLU A 82 -13.04 -4.65 -1.61
N VAL A 83 -12.28 -4.40 -0.54
CA VAL A 83 -11.13 -3.47 -0.52
C VAL A 83 -9.84 -4.27 -0.41
N ASN A 84 -8.96 -4.15 -1.39
CA ASN A 84 -7.60 -4.67 -1.31
C ASN A 84 -6.68 -3.63 -0.66
N PHE A 85 -6.04 -4.03 0.44
CA PHE A 85 -5.15 -3.18 1.24
C PHE A 85 -3.75 -3.81 1.27
N HIS A 86 -2.74 -3.05 0.87
CA HIS A 86 -1.33 -3.41 0.87
C HIS A 86 -0.62 -2.57 1.92
N CYS A 87 -0.24 -3.17 3.04
CA CYS A 87 0.50 -2.53 4.12
C CYS A 87 1.99 -2.87 4.00
N THR A 88 2.87 -1.87 4.05
CA THR A 88 4.32 -2.08 3.97
C THR A 88 5.09 -1.13 4.88
N HIS A 89 6.34 -1.49 5.17
CA HIS A 89 7.35 -0.61 5.75
C HIS A 89 8.64 -0.85 4.97
N LEU A 90 9.15 0.18 4.31
CA LEU A 90 10.30 0.08 3.41
C LEU A 90 11.61 0.44 4.13
N ASP A 91 12.74 0.16 3.49
CA ASP A 91 14.05 0.50 4.04
C ASP A 91 14.17 2.00 4.41
N HIS A 92 14.66 2.29 5.62
CA HIS A 92 14.74 3.64 6.15
C HIS A 92 16.07 4.34 5.88
N LEU A 93 17.06 3.64 5.32
CA LEU A 93 18.42 4.16 5.08
C LEU A 93 18.76 4.26 3.60
N ASP A 94 18.43 3.26 2.79
CA ASP A 94 18.87 3.18 1.40
C ASP A 94 17.69 3.15 0.42
N GLU A 95 17.60 4.21 -0.39
CA GLU A 95 16.54 4.30 -1.39
C GLU A 95 16.66 3.29 -2.51
N SER A 96 17.87 2.84 -2.87
CA SER A 96 18.05 1.81 -3.90
C SER A 96 17.38 0.51 -3.46
N TRP A 97 17.46 0.20 -2.16
CA TRP A 97 16.71 -0.90 -1.55
C TRP A 97 15.21 -0.65 -1.55
N ARG A 98 14.75 0.56 -1.20
CA ARG A 98 13.32 0.92 -1.31
C ARG A 98 12.79 0.72 -2.73
N MET A 99 13.55 1.12 -3.75
CA MET A 99 13.18 0.93 -5.16
C MET A 99 13.02 -0.55 -5.50
N LYS A 100 14.00 -1.40 -5.15
CA LYS A 100 13.91 -2.86 -5.34
C LYS A 100 12.68 -3.45 -4.63
N GLN A 101 12.37 -2.98 -3.43
CA GLN A 101 11.22 -3.42 -2.65
C GLN A 101 9.91 -3.02 -3.32
N VAL A 102 9.78 -1.76 -3.74
CA VAL A 102 8.61 -1.28 -4.49
C VAL A 102 8.45 -2.08 -5.79
N ASP A 103 9.51 -2.33 -6.54
CA ASP A 103 9.44 -3.14 -7.76
C ASP A 103 9.02 -4.58 -7.48
N ALA A 104 9.53 -5.22 -6.42
CA ALA A 104 9.10 -6.54 -6.00
C ALA A 104 7.61 -6.58 -5.60
N MET A 105 7.16 -5.55 -4.87
CA MET A 105 5.76 -5.38 -4.48
C MET A 105 4.85 -5.28 -5.70
N LEU A 106 5.22 -4.44 -6.67
CA LEU A 106 4.38 -4.12 -7.82
C LEU A 106 4.35 -5.23 -8.88
N ARG A 107 5.41 -6.04 -9.00
CA ARG A 107 5.48 -7.17 -9.96
C ARG A 107 4.39 -8.23 -9.79
N SER A 108 3.86 -8.37 -8.58
CA SER A 108 2.88 -9.40 -8.24
C SER A 108 1.52 -8.82 -7.84
N VAL A 109 1.27 -7.53 -8.07
CA VAL A 109 -0.03 -6.90 -7.77
C VAL A 109 -1.07 -7.48 -8.71
N ASP A 110 -2.20 -7.90 -8.12
CA ASP A 110 -3.36 -8.36 -8.85
C ASP A 110 -4.53 -7.41 -8.54
N GLY A 111 -4.84 -6.53 -9.48
CA GLY A 111 -5.96 -5.60 -9.41
C GLY A 111 -5.76 -4.32 -8.57
N PRO A 112 -6.84 -3.51 -8.47
CA PRO A 112 -6.83 -2.27 -7.71
C PRO A 112 -6.59 -2.49 -6.22
N HIS A 113 -5.86 -1.56 -5.58
CA HIS A 113 -5.54 -1.62 -4.16
C HIS A 113 -5.27 -0.24 -3.56
N ILE A 114 -5.30 -0.18 -2.23
CA ILE A 114 -4.73 0.92 -1.44
C ILE A 114 -3.37 0.45 -0.92
N LEU A 115 -2.31 1.22 -1.18
CA LEU A 115 -0.98 1.03 -0.61
C LEU A 115 -0.80 1.99 0.56
N ALA A 116 -0.47 1.49 1.74
CA ALA A 116 -0.27 2.32 2.92
C ALA A 116 0.92 1.88 3.77
N GLY A 117 1.55 2.84 4.44
CA GLY A 117 2.57 2.61 5.46
C GLY A 117 3.77 3.52 5.34
N GLY A 118 4.83 3.18 6.07
CA GLY A 118 6.08 3.92 6.10
C GLY A 118 6.91 3.62 4.86
N LEU A 119 6.75 4.44 3.81
CA LEU A 119 7.54 4.28 2.59
C LEU A 119 8.97 4.77 2.78
N ASN A 120 9.23 5.56 3.84
CA ASN A 120 10.53 6.13 4.15
C ASN A 120 11.14 6.95 3.00
N ALA A 121 10.31 7.40 2.06
CA ALA A 121 10.70 8.22 0.93
C ALA A 121 10.12 9.63 1.09
N LEU A 122 10.82 10.63 0.56
CA LEU A 122 10.30 11.99 0.49
C LEU A 122 9.70 12.25 -0.90
N ASP A 123 8.63 13.02 -0.92
CA ASP A 123 8.09 13.58 -2.14
C ASP A 123 8.64 15.00 -2.30
N GLY A 124 9.49 15.22 -3.31
CA GLY A 124 10.12 16.52 -3.52
C GLY A 124 9.13 17.67 -3.73
N THR A 125 7.92 17.38 -4.18
CA THR A 125 6.88 18.40 -4.35
C THR A 125 6.32 18.93 -3.03
N ASP A 126 6.57 18.23 -1.92
CA ASP A 126 6.08 18.64 -0.60
C ASP A 126 6.86 19.84 -0.03
N TYR A 127 8.05 20.12 -0.59
CA TYR A 127 9.03 21.03 0.00
C TYR A 127 9.46 22.10 -1.00
N SER A 128 9.48 23.35 -0.54
CA SER A 128 10.22 24.42 -1.22
C SER A 128 11.73 24.12 -1.25
N ALA A 129 12.47 24.81 -2.13
CA ALA A 129 13.92 24.64 -2.23
C ALA A 129 14.65 24.94 -0.91
N ASP A 130 14.24 25.99 -0.19
CA ASP A 130 14.81 26.36 1.10
C ASP A 130 14.53 25.27 2.15
N ARG A 131 13.28 24.81 2.22
CA ARG A 131 12.90 23.73 3.14
C ARG A 131 13.64 22.43 2.82
N TRP A 132 13.83 22.11 1.54
CA TRP A 132 14.62 20.96 1.10
C TRP A 132 16.08 21.09 1.56
N ALA A 133 16.70 22.26 1.41
CA ALA A 133 18.06 22.52 1.89
C ALA A 133 18.17 22.32 3.42
N ASP A 134 17.18 22.80 4.19
CA ASP A 134 17.12 22.57 5.64
C ASP A 134 17.04 21.08 5.98
N ILE A 135 16.22 20.31 5.25
CA ILE A 135 16.09 18.86 5.47
C ILE A 135 17.43 18.16 5.17
N VAL A 136 18.07 18.50 4.05
CA VAL A 136 19.38 17.93 3.67
C VAL A 136 20.43 18.22 4.75
N LYS A 137 20.54 19.48 5.17
CA LYS A 137 21.46 19.90 6.23
C LYS A 137 21.20 19.16 7.54
N TYR A 138 19.93 19.07 7.95
CA TYR A 138 19.57 18.36 9.16
C TYR A 138 19.91 16.86 9.07
N TYR A 139 19.70 16.22 7.93
CA TYR A 139 20.06 14.82 7.72
C TYR A 139 21.58 14.60 7.82
N GLU A 140 22.37 15.51 7.25
CA GLU A 140 23.82 15.52 7.37
C GLU A 140 24.28 15.65 8.84
N GLU A 141 23.70 16.59 9.59
CA GLU A 141 24.01 16.82 11.02
C GLU A 141 23.76 15.57 11.89
N ILE A 142 22.75 14.76 11.55
CA ILE A 142 22.43 13.52 12.28
C ILE A 142 23.05 12.26 11.65
N GLY A 143 23.93 12.42 10.67
CA GLY A 143 24.64 11.30 10.03
C GLY A 143 23.77 10.40 9.16
N LYS A 144 22.63 10.88 8.67
CA LYS A 144 21.78 10.16 7.72
C LYS A 144 22.22 10.42 6.28
N PRO A 145 22.02 9.44 5.36
CA PRO A 145 22.20 9.67 3.94
C PRO A 145 21.33 10.82 3.45
N THR A 146 21.82 11.58 2.47
CA THR A 146 21.03 12.64 1.82
C THR A 146 19.67 12.11 1.38
N PRO A 147 18.57 12.81 1.71
CA PRO A 147 17.24 12.38 1.30
C PRO A 147 17.12 12.36 -0.22
N LYS A 148 16.25 11.49 -0.70
CA LYS A 148 16.00 11.27 -2.12
C LYS A 148 14.49 11.12 -2.39
N VAL A 149 14.10 11.22 -3.66
CA VAL A 149 12.70 11.36 -4.10
C VAL A 149 12.26 10.32 -5.13
N GLU A 150 13.13 9.39 -5.49
CA GLU A 150 13.00 8.50 -6.63
C GLU A 150 11.82 7.55 -6.46
N VAL A 151 11.57 7.06 -5.24
CA VAL A 151 10.43 6.18 -4.93
C VAL A 151 9.10 6.88 -5.19
N MET A 152 8.93 8.11 -4.69
CA MET A 152 7.69 8.86 -4.86
C MET A 152 7.52 9.31 -6.31
N LYS A 153 8.61 9.72 -6.97
CA LYS A 153 8.60 10.01 -8.41
C LYS A 153 8.17 8.79 -9.23
N TYR A 154 8.64 7.61 -8.88
CA TYR A 154 8.29 6.36 -9.55
C TYR A 154 6.82 5.98 -9.35
N LEU A 155 6.30 6.05 -8.12
CA LEU A 155 4.90 5.75 -7.82
C LEU A 155 3.94 6.75 -8.50
N LYS A 156 4.25 8.06 -8.47
CA LYS A 156 3.51 9.09 -9.21
C LYS A 156 3.59 8.88 -10.72
N GLY A 157 4.75 8.51 -11.25
CA GLY A 157 4.93 8.17 -12.66
C GLY A 157 4.09 6.98 -13.10
N LYS A 158 3.78 6.05 -12.18
CA LYS A 158 2.80 4.98 -12.37
C LYS A 158 1.35 5.41 -12.17
N GLN A 159 1.08 6.69 -11.89
CA GLN A 159 -0.25 7.25 -11.64
C GLN A 159 -0.92 6.79 -10.34
N TYR A 160 -0.13 6.47 -9.30
CA TYR A 160 -0.69 6.36 -7.95
C TYR A 160 -1.23 7.72 -7.51
N VAL A 161 -2.43 7.72 -6.93
CA VAL A 161 -3.07 8.92 -6.37
C VAL A 161 -2.69 9.00 -4.90
N ASP A 162 -2.19 10.15 -4.46
CA ASP A 162 -1.81 10.39 -3.07
C ASP A 162 -3.01 10.92 -2.28
N ALA A 163 -3.26 10.36 -1.10
CA ALA A 163 -4.31 10.84 -0.21
C ALA A 163 -4.08 12.30 0.25
N LYS A 164 -2.82 12.80 0.24
CA LYS A 164 -2.53 14.18 0.62
C LYS A 164 -3.30 15.21 -0.22
N ASP A 165 -3.62 14.87 -1.47
CA ASP A 165 -4.31 15.76 -2.40
C ASP A 165 -5.80 15.97 -2.02
N PHE A 166 -6.26 15.29 -0.97
CA PHE A 166 -7.62 15.34 -0.42
C PHE A 166 -7.61 15.86 1.02
N ALA A 167 -6.60 16.67 1.37
CA ALA A 167 -6.43 17.26 2.70
C ALA A 167 -7.65 18.07 3.16
N GLY A 168 -8.03 17.86 4.42
CA GLY A 168 -8.97 18.69 5.15
C GLY A 168 -8.28 19.77 5.97
N GLU A 169 -8.95 20.22 7.03
CA GLU A 169 -8.35 21.09 8.02
C GLU A 169 -7.20 20.38 8.75
N CYS A 170 -6.07 21.08 8.90
CA CYS A 170 -4.90 20.57 9.61
C CYS A 170 -5.17 20.51 11.12
N GLU A 171 -4.80 19.41 11.78
CA GLU A 171 -4.77 19.38 13.24
C GLU A 171 -3.71 20.39 13.74
N ALA A 172 -4.14 21.38 14.54
CA ALA A 172 -3.28 22.47 15.01
C ALA A 172 -2.01 22.01 15.74
N VAL A 173 -2.02 20.80 16.32
CA VAL A 173 -0.89 20.22 17.06
C VAL A 173 0.23 19.77 16.12
N VAL A 174 -0.08 19.37 14.89
CA VAL A 174 0.91 18.96 13.90
C VAL A 174 1.14 20.13 12.95
N VAL A 175 2.15 20.94 13.27
CA VAL A 175 2.44 22.17 12.54
C VAL A 175 3.04 21.85 11.17
N VAL A 176 2.50 22.49 10.12
CA VAL A 176 3.13 22.51 8.80
C VAL A 176 4.36 23.42 8.87
N ALA A 177 5.55 22.86 8.66
CA ALA A 177 6.79 23.62 8.69
C ALA A 177 6.79 24.70 7.59
N LYS A 178 7.46 25.83 7.84
CA LYS A 178 7.61 26.89 6.83
C LYS A 178 8.24 26.31 5.56
N GLY A 179 7.62 26.60 4.41
CA GLY A 179 8.09 26.10 3.11
C GLY A 179 7.74 24.64 2.83
N GLN A 180 6.75 24.08 3.53
CA GLN A 180 6.18 22.75 3.32
C GLN A 180 4.67 22.89 3.02
N ASP A 181 4.13 22.06 2.13
CA ASP A 181 2.71 22.12 1.71
C ASP A 181 1.79 21.17 2.50
N VAL A 182 2.37 20.23 3.25
CA VAL A 182 1.68 19.13 3.92
C VAL A 182 2.22 18.94 5.34
N GLN A 183 1.39 18.44 6.25
CA GLN A 183 1.81 18.08 7.60
C GLN A 183 2.88 16.96 7.57
N GLY A 184 3.95 17.15 8.33
CA GLY A 184 4.95 16.10 8.53
C GLY A 184 4.36 14.91 9.29
N THR A 185 4.80 13.70 8.97
CA THR A 185 4.29 12.46 9.59
C THR A 185 5.28 11.83 10.55
N CYS A 186 6.49 12.40 10.70
CA CYS A 186 7.50 11.93 11.65
C CYS A 186 8.11 13.08 12.44
N LYS A 187 8.88 12.75 13.48
CA LYS A 187 9.54 13.70 14.39
C LYS A 187 10.44 14.73 13.72
N TYR A 188 10.87 14.48 12.48
CA TYR A 188 11.70 15.41 11.71
C TYR A 188 10.88 16.47 10.96
N GLY A 189 9.55 16.42 11.07
CA GLY A 189 8.64 17.29 10.35
C GLY A 189 8.52 16.96 8.87
N THR A 190 9.13 15.87 8.39
CA THR A 190 8.98 15.37 7.01
C THR A 190 7.86 14.34 6.90
N ARG A 191 7.29 14.22 5.70
CA ARG A 191 6.26 13.23 5.37
C ARG A 191 6.91 11.98 4.78
N VAL A 192 6.77 10.86 5.49
CA VAL A 192 7.34 9.56 5.13
C VAL A 192 6.30 8.42 5.17
N ASP A 193 5.12 8.71 5.70
CA ASP A 193 3.99 7.79 5.82
C ASP A 193 2.90 8.20 4.82
N TYR A 194 2.46 7.23 4.00
CA TYR A 194 1.60 7.51 2.86
C TYR A 194 0.38 6.59 2.85
N ILE A 195 -0.70 7.09 2.24
CA ILE A 195 -1.85 6.29 1.80
C ILE A 195 -2.04 6.63 0.33
N LEU A 196 -1.84 5.66 -0.55
CA LEU A 196 -1.89 5.82 -2.00
C LEU A 196 -2.94 4.89 -2.58
N ALA A 197 -3.74 5.37 -3.53
CA ALA A 197 -4.63 4.53 -4.33
C ALA A 197 -3.94 4.15 -5.64
N SER A 198 -4.02 2.87 -6.02
CA SER A 198 -3.46 2.41 -7.28
C SER A 198 -4.14 3.08 -8.49
N PRO A 199 -3.50 3.07 -9.67
CA PRO A 199 -4.08 3.63 -10.89
C PRO A 199 -5.43 2.99 -11.22
N SER A 200 -6.34 3.78 -11.78
CA SER A 200 -7.70 3.34 -12.17
C SER A 200 -8.47 2.64 -11.03
N SER A 201 -8.13 2.90 -9.78
CA SER A 201 -8.74 2.25 -8.64
C SER A 201 -10.19 2.71 -8.40
N PRO A 202 -11.11 1.80 -8.03
CA PRO A 202 -12.45 2.16 -7.56
C PRO A 202 -12.42 2.84 -6.18
N TYR A 203 -11.30 2.74 -5.45
CA TYR A 203 -11.10 3.38 -4.15
C TYR A 203 -10.76 4.86 -4.35
N LYS A 204 -11.71 5.74 -4.04
CA LYS A 204 -11.53 7.20 -4.14
C LYS A 204 -11.43 7.82 -2.75
N PHE A 205 -10.47 8.70 -2.56
CA PHE A 205 -10.36 9.49 -1.34
C PHE A 205 -11.45 10.55 -1.29
N VAL A 206 -12.03 10.75 -0.11
CA VAL A 206 -13.07 11.78 0.10
C VAL A 206 -12.38 13.14 0.24
N PRO A 207 -12.74 14.16 -0.57
CA PRO A 207 -12.18 15.50 -0.43
C PRO A 207 -12.35 16.05 0.99
N GLY A 208 -11.29 16.65 1.53
CA GLY A 208 -11.29 17.22 2.88
C GLY A 208 -11.16 16.18 4.02
N SER A 209 -10.87 14.92 3.71
CA SER A 209 -10.81 13.86 4.73
C SER A 209 -9.40 13.43 5.13
N TYR A 210 -8.38 13.80 4.35
CA TYR A 210 -7.00 13.50 4.71
C TYR A 210 -6.56 14.39 5.87
N THR A 211 -6.04 13.76 6.92
CA THR A 211 -5.57 14.42 8.15
C THR A 211 -4.36 13.68 8.72
N VAL A 212 -3.41 14.42 9.29
CA VAL A 212 -2.34 13.87 10.13
C VAL A 212 -2.71 14.07 11.59
N VAL A 213 -2.94 12.96 12.30
CA VAL A 213 -3.35 12.94 13.70
C VAL A 213 -2.13 12.78 14.60
N SER A 214 -1.95 13.71 15.54
CA SER A 214 -0.83 13.69 16.46
C SER A 214 -0.79 12.40 17.28
N SER A 215 0.40 11.78 17.36
CA SER A 215 0.65 10.66 18.28
C SER A 215 0.73 11.11 19.75
N LYS A 216 0.73 12.42 20.01
CA LYS A 216 0.87 13.01 21.36
C LYS A 216 2.08 12.46 22.13
N GLY A 217 3.17 12.18 21.40
CA GLY A 217 4.42 11.69 21.95
C GLY A 217 4.49 10.17 22.18
N THR A 218 3.43 9.41 21.85
CA THR A 218 3.44 7.94 21.98
C THR A 218 4.24 7.22 20.89
N SER A 219 4.52 7.92 19.80
CA SER A 219 5.36 7.48 18.68
C SER A 219 6.08 8.69 18.09
N ASP A 220 7.27 8.47 17.53
CA ASP A 220 7.96 9.46 16.72
C ASP A 220 7.37 9.60 15.30
N HIS A 221 6.31 8.85 14.99
CA HIS A 221 5.45 9.06 13.84
C HIS A 221 4.05 9.53 14.28
N HIS A 222 3.36 10.22 13.38
CA HIS A 222 1.97 10.61 13.50
C HIS A 222 1.08 9.68 12.68
N ILE A 223 -0.21 9.63 13.01
CA ILE A 223 -1.17 8.75 12.33
C ILE A 223 -1.67 9.45 11.07
N VAL A 224 -1.55 8.81 9.92
CA VAL A 224 -2.16 9.29 8.68
C VAL A 224 -3.56 8.68 8.54
N ARG A 225 -4.57 9.52 8.33
CA ARG A 225 -5.96 9.10 8.14
C ARG A 225 -6.53 9.74 6.89
N VAL A 226 -7.36 8.99 6.17
CA VAL A 226 -8.21 9.48 5.07
C VAL A 226 -9.49 8.66 5.03
N ASP A 227 -10.60 9.26 4.61
CA ASP A 227 -11.83 8.54 4.34
C ASP A 227 -11.86 8.09 2.87
N VAL A 228 -12.38 6.88 2.63
CA VAL A 228 -12.39 6.25 1.30
C VAL A 228 -13.81 5.87 0.93
N THR A 229 -14.20 6.17 -0.30
CA THR A 229 -15.41 5.65 -0.93
C THR A 229 -15.04 4.62 -1.99
N ILE A 230 -15.89 3.61 -2.19
CA ILE A 230 -15.72 2.61 -3.23
C ILE A 230 -16.75 2.92 -4.31
N VAL A 231 -16.26 3.32 -5.48
CA VAL A 231 -17.10 3.55 -6.65
C VAL A 231 -17.15 2.25 -7.45
N PRO A 232 -18.31 1.59 -7.58
CA PRO A 232 -18.42 0.37 -8.38
C PRO A 232 -17.99 0.66 -9.82
N ASP A 233 -17.32 -0.29 -10.46
CA ASP A 233 -17.06 -0.19 -11.89
C ASP A 233 -18.41 -0.29 -12.61
N THR A 234 -18.81 0.76 -13.34
CA THR A 234 -20.10 0.78 -14.04
C THR A 234 -20.18 -0.26 -15.16
N ARG A 235 -19.05 -0.89 -15.51
CA ARG A 235 -18.97 -1.95 -16.53
C ARG A 235 -19.66 -3.25 -16.11
N ASP A 236 -19.61 -3.62 -14.82
CA ASP A 236 -20.25 -4.85 -14.33
C ASP A 236 -21.79 -4.74 -14.26
N ALA A 237 -22.31 -3.51 -14.12
CA ALA A 237 -23.75 -3.25 -14.10
C ALA A 237 -24.40 -3.52 -15.47
N ASP A 238 -23.70 -3.19 -16.57
CA ASP A 238 -24.20 -3.42 -17.93
C ASP A 238 -24.12 -4.90 -18.33
N GLU A 239 -23.11 -5.67 -17.88
CA GLU A 239 -23.05 -7.11 -18.13
C GLU A 239 -24.12 -7.90 -17.35
N GLN A 240 -24.43 -7.50 -16.10
CA GLN A 240 -25.53 -8.09 -15.34
C GLN A 240 -26.93 -7.70 -15.88
N ALA A 241 -27.07 -6.50 -16.45
CA ALA A 241 -28.30 -6.09 -17.13
C ALA A 241 -28.48 -6.78 -18.50
N ALA A 242 -27.40 -7.10 -19.20
CA ALA A 242 -27.42 -7.79 -20.49
C ALA A 242 -27.63 -9.32 -20.39
N GLY A 243 -27.32 -9.94 -19.24
CA GLY A 243 -27.45 -11.39 -19.01
C GLY A 243 -28.85 -11.90 -18.64
N GLY A 244 -29.85 -11.01 -18.54
CA GLY A 244 -31.24 -11.37 -18.21
C GLY A 244 -31.93 -12.12 -19.35
N ARG A 245 -31.72 -13.44 -19.43
CA ARG A 245 -32.46 -14.37 -20.30
C ARG A 245 -33.97 -14.17 -20.06
N LYS A 246 -34.65 -13.49 -20.99
CA LYS A 246 -36.11 -13.32 -20.98
C LYS A 246 -36.78 -14.70 -20.86
N GLN A 247 -37.24 -15.05 -19.67
CA GLN A 247 -38.18 -16.16 -19.52
C GLN A 247 -39.46 -15.75 -20.24
N ARG A 248 -39.70 -16.35 -21.42
CA ARG A 248 -40.99 -16.29 -22.11
C ARG A 248 -42.02 -16.95 -21.20
N VAL A 249 -42.76 -16.14 -20.45
CA VAL A 249 -43.99 -16.59 -19.78
C VAL A 249 -45.02 -16.87 -20.87
N VAL A 250 -45.24 -18.15 -21.17
CA VAL A 250 -46.34 -18.58 -22.04
C VAL A 250 -47.61 -18.62 -21.20
N LYS A 251 -48.51 -17.68 -21.47
CA LYS A 251 -49.84 -17.59 -20.84
C LYS A 251 -50.73 -18.69 -21.43
N MET A 252 -50.97 -19.77 -20.69
CA MET A 252 -51.91 -20.81 -21.09
C MET A 252 -53.35 -20.29 -21.03
N SER A 253 -54.02 -20.14 -22.17
CA SER A 253 -55.46 -19.88 -22.23
C SER A 253 -56.25 -21.18 -22.12
N LYS A 254 -57.05 -21.32 -21.06
CA LYS A 254 -58.08 -22.37 -20.96
C LYS A 254 -59.23 -22.06 -21.93
N LYS A 255 -59.42 -22.90 -22.94
CA LYS A 255 -60.71 -23.16 -23.59
C LYS A 255 -60.81 -24.66 -23.85
N GLY A 256 -61.82 -25.29 -23.27
CA GLY A 256 -62.06 -26.71 -23.38
C GLY A 256 -62.72 -27.11 -24.71
N SER A 257 -62.65 -28.39 -25.02
CA SER A 257 -63.75 -29.18 -25.58
C SER A 257 -63.38 -30.67 -25.57
N ARG A 258 -64.41 -31.51 -25.55
CA ARG A 258 -64.45 -32.95 -25.22
C ARG A 258 -63.93 -33.89 -26.32
N LYS A 259 -63.43 -35.06 -25.89
CA LYS A 259 -63.74 -36.47 -26.32
C LYS A 259 -62.57 -37.36 -25.83
N GLY A 260 -62.78 -38.32 -24.92
CA GLY A 260 -63.13 -39.73 -25.23
C GLY A 260 -61.97 -40.41 -25.96
N ILE A 261 -61.27 -41.44 -25.45
CA ILE A 261 -61.75 -42.82 -25.27
C ILE A 261 -60.69 -43.60 -24.43
N TRP A 262 -61.17 -44.54 -23.60
CA TRP A 262 -60.40 -45.50 -22.82
C TRP A 262 -59.80 -46.62 -23.68
N ALA A 263 -58.63 -47.15 -23.31
CA ALA A 263 -58.32 -48.57 -23.41
C ALA A 263 -57.23 -48.95 -22.39
N ALA A 264 -57.54 -49.93 -21.56
CA ALA A 264 -56.62 -50.59 -20.65
C ALA A 264 -56.11 -51.89 -21.27
N LYS A 265 -54.81 -52.15 -21.12
CA LYS A 265 -54.25 -53.43 -20.66
C LYS A 265 -52.81 -53.21 -20.25
#